data_AF-A0A7Y5QIP6-F1
#
_entry.id   AF-A0A7Y5QIP6-F1
#
_cell.length_a   1.000
_cell.length_b   1.000
_cell.length_c   1.000
_cell.angle_alpha   90.00
_cell.angle_beta   90.00
_cell.angle_gamma   90.00
#
_symmetry.space_group_name_H-M   'P 1'
#
loop_
_entity.id
_entity.type
_entity.pdbx_description
1 polymer ?
#
loop_
_entity_poly.entity_id
_entity_poly.type
_entity_poly.pdbx_seq_one_letter_code
_entity_poly.pdbx_strand_id
1 'polypeptide(L)'
;MARQQRAPAASTFPPDHAGLLFASALLIIAGGGGILALILTQEPFIGQRWLFMLLLNLVVTGLVMPLMRYVNARLTPANRAVPPSGVIVRQSVWFGLFVVACAWLQIPRVLSPPIMFFLALAFIIVEVFLRSREIPHERLDDDAA
;
A
#
# COMPACT_ATOMS: atom_id res chain seq x y z
N MET A 1 -30.49 -37.64 -18.51
CA MET A 1 -29.44 -36.75 -19.04
C MET A 1 -29.75 -35.31 -18.65
N ALA A 2 -29.40 -34.90 -17.43
CA ALA A 2 -29.59 -33.53 -16.97
C ALA A 2 -28.34 -32.72 -17.29
N ARG A 3 -28.43 -31.79 -18.25
CA ARG A 3 -27.40 -30.77 -18.48
C ARG A 3 -27.41 -29.85 -17.25
N GLN A 4 -26.47 -30.09 -16.36
CA GLN A 4 -26.08 -29.15 -15.33
C GLN A 4 -25.59 -27.88 -16.03
N GLN A 5 -26.49 -26.92 -16.21
CA GLN A 5 -26.19 -25.59 -16.72
C GLN A 5 -25.23 -24.96 -15.72
N ARG A 6 -23.94 -24.95 -16.07
CA ARG A 6 -22.91 -24.18 -15.37
C ARG A 6 -23.32 -22.72 -15.53
N ALA A 7 -23.91 -22.14 -14.49
CA ALA A 7 -24.15 -20.71 -14.45
C ALA A 7 -22.83 -20.00 -14.79
N PRO A 8 -22.83 -18.96 -15.64
CA PRO A 8 -21.62 -18.18 -15.85
C PRO A 8 -21.18 -17.69 -14.48
N ALA A 9 -19.95 -18.03 -14.07
CA ALA A 9 -19.36 -17.53 -12.85
C ALA A 9 -19.51 -16.02 -12.88
N ALA A 10 -20.45 -15.50 -12.09
CA ALA A 10 -20.65 -14.07 -11.97
C ALA A 10 -19.28 -13.52 -11.54
N SER A 11 -18.63 -12.78 -12.43
CA SER A 11 -17.46 -12.01 -12.08
C SER A 11 -17.93 -10.88 -11.19
N THR A 12 -18.23 -11.22 -9.93
CA THR A 12 -18.41 -10.28 -8.84
C THR A 12 -17.03 -9.69 -8.63
N PHE A 13 -16.72 -8.62 -9.36
CA PHE A 13 -15.66 -7.72 -8.93
C PHE A 13 -16.05 -7.27 -7.52
N PRO A 14 -15.26 -7.57 -6.47
CA PRO A 14 -15.55 -7.08 -5.13
C PRO A 14 -15.73 -5.56 -5.18
N PRO A 15 -16.83 -4.98 -4.65
CA PRO A 15 -17.10 -3.54 -4.63
C PRO A 15 -15.94 -2.65 -4.13
N ASP A 16 -14.98 -3.23 -3.40
CA ASP A 16 -13.76 -2.63 -2.88
C ASP A 16 -12.82 -2.02 -3.93
N HIS A 17 -12.89 -2.46 -5.20
CA HIS A 17 -11.93 -2.05 -6.23
C HIS A 17 -12.04 -0.57 -6.60
N ALA A 18 -13.28 -0.09 -6.73
CA ALA A 18 -13.55 1.31 -7.06
C ALA A 18 -13.15 2.22 -5.90
N GLY A 19 -13.42 1.80 -4.67
CA GLY A 19 -13.02 2.51 -3.45
C GLY A 19 -11.50 2.65 -3.32
N LEU A 20 -10.75 1.57 -3.60
CA LEU A 20 -9.29 1.61 -3.55
C LEU A 20 -8.69 2.55 -4.61
N LEU A 21 -9.19 2.50 -5.85
CA LEU A 21 -8.73 3.40 -6.91
C LEU A 21 -9.06 4.86 -6.61
N PHE A 22 -10.27 5.12 -6.12
CA PHE A 22 -10.69 6.46 -5.71
C PHE A 22 -9.80 7.00 -4.57
N ALA A 23 -9.55 6.19 -3.54
CA ALA A 23 -8.64 6.54 -2.45
C ALA A 23 -7.23 6.83 -2.97
N SER A 24 -6.72 6.00 -3.88
CA SER A 24 -5.39 6.20 -4.48
C SER A 24 -5.28 7.52 -5.24
N ALA A 25 -6.31 7.85 -6.04
CA ALA A 25 -6.37 9.11 -6.78
C ALA A 25 -6.44 10.31 -5.84
N LEU A 26 -7.27 10.22 -4.79
CA LEU A 26 -7.41 11.27 -3.78
C LEU A 26 -6.07 11.54 -3.08
N LEU A 27 -5.34 10.48 -2.70
CA LEU A 27 -4.02 10.60 -2.06
C LEU A 27 -2.97 11.23 -2.99
N ILE A 28 -2.96 10.86 -4.27
CA ILE A 28 -2.05 11.45 -5.26
C ILE A 28 -2.34 12.94 -5.44
N ILE A 29 -3.63 13.30 -5.59
CA ILE A 29 -4.03 14.69 -5.80
C ILE A 29 -3.75 15.53 -4.56
N ALA A 30 -4.18 15.08 -3.38
CA ALA A 30 -3.99 15.80 -2.13
C ALA A 30 -2.51 15.92 -1.74
N GLY A 31 -1.78 14.80 -1.80
CA GLY A 31 -0.35 14.79 -1.49
C GLY A 31 0.47 15.58 -2.51
N GLY A 32 0.21 15.38 -3.80
CA GLY A 32 0.99 15.98 -4.89
C GLY A 32 0.70 17.47 -5.00
N GLY A 33 -0.57 17.85 -4.92
CA GLY A 33 -0.99 19.25 -4.84
C GLY A 33 -0.43 19.94 -3.60
N GLY A 34 -0.42 19.26 -2.45
CA GLY A 34 0.19 19.78 -1.23
C GLY A 34 1.70 20.00 -1.37
N ILE A 35 2.45 19.03 -1.94
CA ILE A 35 3.89 19.18 -2.16
C ILE A 35 4.16 20.34 -3.13
N LEU A 36 3.42 20.41 -4.23
CA LEU A 36 3.58 21.47 -5.22
C LEU A 36 3.32 22.84 -4.58
N ALA A 37 2.23 23.00 -3.84
CA ALA A 37 1.93 24.22 -3.12
C ALA A 37 3.03 24.56 -2.10
N LEU A 38 3.53 23.57 -1.35
CA LEU A 38 4.57 23.77 -0.35
C LEU A 38 5.88 24.26 -0.95
N ILE A 39 6.34 23.63 -2.04
CA ILE A 39 7.58 24.00 -2.74
C ILE A 39 7.49 25.40 -3.33
N LEU A 40 6.31 25.80 -3.84
CA LEU A 40 6.13 27.08 -4.52
C LEU A 40 5.89 28.26 -3.57
N THR A 41 5.42 28.01 -2.35
CA THR A 41 4.94 29.09 -1.45
C THR A 41 5.67 29.20 -0.13
N GLN A 42 6.44 28.18 0.28
CA GLN A 42 7.01 28.14 1.62
C GLN A 42 8.54 28.02 1.62
N GLU A 43 9.17 28.70 2.57
CA GLU A 43 10.59 28.53 2.87
C GLU A 43 10.82 27.29 3.76
N PRO A 44 11.99 26.62 3.65
CA PRO A 44 12.23 25.30 4.25
C PRO A 44 12.55 25.35 5.77
N PHE A 45 11.65 25.93 6.58
CA PHE A 45 11.73 25.85 8.04
C PHE A 45 11.40 24.43 8.56
N ILE A 46 11.65 24.19 9.85
CA ILE A 46 11.47 22.87 10.48
C ILE A 46 10.04 22.33 10.31
N GLY A 47 9.00 23.16 10.52
CA GLY A 47 7.60 22.72 10.45
C GLY A 47 7.19 22.26 9.05
N GLN A 48 7.63 22.99 8.03
CA GLN A 48 7.35 22.72 6.62
C GLN A 48 8.00 21.39 6.19
N ARG A 49 9.16 21.04 6.74
CA ARG A 49 9.80 19.73 6.47
C ARG A 49 8.93 18.57 6.94
N TRP A 50 8.29 18.68 8.11
CA TRP A 50 7.35 17.66 8.58
C TRP A 50 6.14 17.54 7.67
N LEU A 51 5.57 18.67 7.25
CA LEU A 51 4.45 18.67 6.31
C LEU A 51 4.83 18.06 4.96
N PHE A 52 6.03 18.36 4.46
CA PHE A 52 6.58 17.74 3.25
C PHE A 52 6.65 16.20 3.40
N MET A 53 7.16 15.69 4.53
CA MET A 53 7.26 14.25 4.76
C MET A 53 5.89 13.56 4.82
N LEU A 54 4.91 14.19 5.47
CA LEU A 54 3.53 13.70 5.49
C LEU A 54 2.96 13.62 4.07
N LEU A 55 3.08 14.70 3.29
CA LEU A 55 2.56 14.76 1.93
C LEU A 55 3.29 13.79 0.99
N LEU A 56 4.60 13.62 1.16
CA LEU A 56 5.40 12.61 0.45
C LEU A 56 4.87 11.21 0.71
N ASN A 57 4.56 10.87 1.97
CA ASN A 57 3.95 9.58 2.30
C ASN A 57 2.63 9.38 1.56
N LEU A 58 1.76 10.39 1.52
CA LEU A 58 0.46 10.30 0.84
C LEU A 58 0.61 10.05 -0.65
N VAL A 59 1.49 10.81 -1.34
CA VAL A 59 1.72 10.62 -2.79
C VAL A 59 2.26 9.24 -3.09
N VAL A 60 3.29 8.81 -2.35
CA VAL A 60 3.92 7.51 -2.58
C VAL A 60 2.93 6.39 -2.29
N THR A 61 2.18 6.46 -1.19
CA THR A 61 1.14 5.46 -0.86
C THR A 61 0.08 5.40 -1.95
N GLY A 62 -0.39 6.55 -2.44
CA GLY A 62 -1.36 6.64 -3.53
C GLY A 62 -0.84 6.05 -4.84
N LEU A 63 0.44 6.27 -5.16
CA LEU A 63 1.05 5.74 -6.38
C LEU A 63 1.31 4.22 -6.29
N VAL A 64 1.63 3.73 -5.10
CA VAL A 64 1.98 2.33 -4.86
C VAL A 64 0.74 1.44 -4.74
N MET A 65 -0.39 1.97 -4.27
CA MET A 65 -1.66 1.22 -4.18
C MET A 65 -2.06 0.48 -5.47
N PRO A 66 -2.13 1.12 -6.65
CA PRO A 66 -2.47 0.42 -7.89
C PRO A 66 -1.38 -0.59 -8.30
N LEU A 67 -0.11 -0.30 -8.01
CA LEU A 67 1.01 -1.20 -8.28
C LEU A 67 0.90 -2.48 -7.43
N MET A 68 0.68 -2.33 -6.12
CA MET A 68 0.51 -3.46 -5.20
C MET A 68 -0.72 -4.29 -5.56
N ARG A 69 -1.81 -3.66 -6.00
CA ARG A 69 -2.97 -4.39 -6.53
C ARG A 69 -2.59 -5.23 -7.75
N TYR A 70 -1.88 -4.64 -8.71
CA TYR A 70 -1.45 -5.33 -9.92
C TYR A 70 -0.53 -6.52 -9.59
N VAL A 71 0.43 -6.32 -8.70
CA VAL A 71 1.36 -7.37 -8.25
C VAL A 71 0.62 -8.49 -7.53
N ASN A 72 -0.27 -8.17 -6.59
CA ASN A 72 -1.06 -9.18 -5.86
C ASN A 72 -2.00 -9.94 -6.81
N ALA A 73 -2.64 -9.26 -7.77
CA ALA A 73 -3.51 -9.90 -8.75
C ALA A 73 -2.73 -10.83 -9.70
N ARG A 74 -1.48 -10.48 -10.04
CA ARG A 74 -0.64 -11.28 -10.95
C ARG A 74 0.03 -12.46 -10.27
N LEU A 75 0.42 -12.32 -8.99
CA LEU A 75 1.12 -13.36 -8.24
C LEU A 75 0.16 -14.35 -7.56
N THR A 76 -1.12 -14.02 -7.44
CA THR A 76 -2.13 -14.94 -6.87
C THR A 76 -2.53 -15.98 -7.93
N PRO A 77 -2.28 -17.29 -7.70
CA PRO A 77 -2.77 -18.34 -8.59
C PRO A 77 -4.30 -18.32 -8.66
N ALA A 78 -4.88 -18.62 -9.82
CA ALA A 78 -6.34 -18.57 -10.06
C ALA A 78 -7.20 -19.44 -9.12
N ASN A 79 -6.57 -20.27 -8.27
CA ASN A 79 -7.21 -21.14 -7.29
C ASN A 79 -7.28 -20.54 -5.87
N ARG A 80 -6.89 -19.27 -5.66
CA ARG A 80 -6.90 -18.62 -4.34
C ARG A 80 -7.57 -17.25 -4.41
N ALA A 81 -8.36 -16.91 -3.40
CA ALA A 81 -8.98 -15.59 -3.29
C ALA A 81 -7.90 -14.50 -3.20
N VAL A 82 -8.15 -13.37 -3.87
CA VAL A 82 -7.28 -12.19 -3.82
C VAL A 82 -7.23 -11.69 -2.36
N PRO A 83 -6.06 -11.30 -1.83
CA PRO A 83 -5.94 -10.78 -0.47
C PRO A 83 -6.95 -9.65 -0.19
N PRO A 84 -7.46 -9.53 1.04
CA PRO A 84 -8.36 -8.44 1.42
C PRO A 84 -7.77 -7.07 1.11
N SER A 85 -8.65 -6.13 0.76
CA SER A 85 -8.30 -4.74 0.42
C SER A 85 -7.48 -4.06 1.52
N GLY A 86 -7.73 -4.37 2.80
CA GLY A 86 -6.97 -3.87 3.94
C GLY A 86 -5.48 -4.20 3.91
N VAL A 87 -5.09 -5.39 3.44
CA VAL A 87 -3.68 -5.78 3.34
C VAL A 87 -2.96 -4.96 2.26
N ILE A 88 -3.63 -4.73 1.12
CA ILE A 88 -3.06 -3.95 0.01
C ILE A 88 -2.80 -2.50 0.45
N VAL A 89 -3.75 -1.91 1.19
CA VAL A 89 -3.58 -0.56 1.75
C VAL A 89 -2.39 -0.52 2.71
N ARG A 90 -2.28 -1.48 3.64
CA ARG A 90 -1.17 -1.52 4.59
C ARG A 90 0.19 -1.69 3.91
N GLN A 91 0.31 -2.58 2.93
CA GLN A 91 1.54 -2.75 2.14
C GLN A 91 1.95 -1.44 1.44
N SER A 92 0.97 -0.71 0.91
CA SER A 92 1.21 0.56 0.23
C SER A 92 1.67 1.64 1.23
N VAL A 93 1.08 1.69 2.42
CA VAL A 93 1.47 2.61 3.50
C VAL A 93 2.88 2.28 4.00
N TRP A 94 3.23 1.01 4.18
CA TRP A 94 4.58 0.61 4.56
C TRP A 94 5.62 1.04 3.54
N PHE A 95 5.31 0.92 2.24
CA PHE A 95 6.19 1.40 1.19
C PHE A 95 6.36 2.92 1.22
N GLY A 96 5.26 3.67 1.44
CA GLY A 96 5.31 5.11 1.66
C GLY A 96 6.21 5.49 2.83
N LEU A 97 6.05 4.81 3.96
CA LEU A 97 6.83 5.05 5.17
C LEU A 97 8.32 4.71 4.97
N PHE A 98 8.62 3.66 4.22
CA PHE A 98 9.99 3.33 3.83
C PHE A 98 10.65 4.47 3.01
N VAL A 99 9.93 5.03 2.03
CA VAL A 99 10.44 6.16 1.22
C VAL A 99 10.64 7.41 2.08
N VAL A 100 9.71 7.70 3.00
CA VAL A 100 9.86 8.83 3.94
C VAL A 100 11.05 8.62 4.88
N ALA A 101 11.25 7.41 5.40
CA ALA A 101 12.40 7.10 6.23
C ALA A 101 13.72 7.27 5.45
N CYS A 102 13.77 6.83 4.19
CA CYS A 102 14.92 7.08 3.31
C CYS A 102 15.16 8.57 3.09
N ALA A 103 14.12 9.34 2.76
CA ALA A 103 14.19 10.78 2.56
C ALA A 103 14.67 11.50 3.84
N TRP A 104 14.23 11.02 5.01
CA TRP A 104 14.67 11.55 6.30
C TRP A 104 16.16 11.30 6.55
N LEU A 105 16.64 10.07 6.31
CA LEU A 105 18.06 9.70 6.46
C LEU A 105 18.97 10.40 5.43
N GLN A 106 18.40 10.88 4.32
CA GLN A 106 19.12 11.65 3.32
C GLN A 106 19.50 13.05 3.83
N ILE A 107 18.72 13.66 4.74
CA ILE A 107 19.00 14.99 5.30
C ILE A 107 20.38 15.06 5.99
N PRO A 108 20.71 14.16 6.94
CA PRO A 108 22.06 14.10 7.53
C PRO A 108 23.08 13.35 6.65
N ARG A 109 22.71 12.93 5.44
CA ARG A 109 23.55 12.14 4.51
C ARG A 109 24.07 10.81 5.09
N VAL A 110 23.30 10.19 5.98
CA VAL A 110 23.64 8.86 6.53
C VAL A 110 23.09 7.73 5.67
N LEU A 111 22.21 8.04 4.71
CA LEU A 111 21.65 7.04 3.81
C LEU A 111 22.75 6.46 2.90
N SER A 112 23.03 5.18 3.09
CA SER A 112 23.90 4.38 2.23
C SER A 112 23.13 3.18 1.67
N PRO A 113 23.55 2.57 0.54
CA PRO A 113 22.88 1.38 -0.01
C PRO A 113 22.71 0.23 1.01
N PRO A 114 23.70 -0.09 1.88
CA PRO A 114 23.51 -1.08 2.94
C PRO A 114 22.41 -0.70 3.93
N ILE A 115 22.36 0.57 4.38
CA ILE A 115 21.34 1.04 5.32
C ILE A 115 19.94 0.95 4.69
N MET A 116 19.80 1.33 3.42
CA MET A 116 18.55 1.20 2.68
C MET A 116 18.07 -0.26 2.61
N PHE A 117 19.00 -1.19 2.36
CA PHE A 117 18.70 -2.63 2.33
C PHE A 117 18.23 -3.14 3.69
N PHE A 118 18.95 -2.84 4.78
CA PHE A 118 18.54 -3.29 6.12
C PHE A 118 17.22 -2.66 6.56
N LEU A 119 16.98 -1.40 6.20
CA LEU A 119 15.72 -0.73 6.47
C LEU A 119 14.55 -1.41 5.73
N ALA A 120 14.72 -1.69 4.44
CA ALA A 120 13.72 -2.41 3.66
C ALA A 120 13.45 -3.82 4.24
N LEU A 121 14.52 -4.53 4.63
CA LEU A 121 14.42 -5.84 5.24
C LEU A 121 13.63 -5.80 6.56
N ALA A 122 13.88 -4.81 7.42
CA ALA A 122 13.15 -4.64 8.67
C ALA A 122 11.64 -4.46 8.43
N PHE A 123 11.26 -3.62 7.46
CA PHE A 123 9.86 -3.40 7.09
C PHE A 123 9.21 -4.68 6.56
N ILE A 124 9.91 -5.43 5.70
CA ILE A 124 9.42 -6.71 5.17
C ILE A 124 9.20 -7.72 6.30
N ILE A 125 10.14 -7.85 7.24
CA ILE A 125 10.03 -8.76 8.38
C ILE A 125 8.80 -8.40 9.23
N VAL A 126 8.60 -7.12 9.53
CA VAL A 126 7.43 -6.65 10.30
C VAL A 126 6.13 -6.96 9.58
N GLU A 127 6.04 -6.70 8.27
CA GLU A 127 4.83 -7.01 7.50
C GLU A 127 4.56 -8.51 7.43
N VAL A 128 5.58 -9.34 7.22
CA VAL A 128 5.44 -10.80 7.23
C VAL A 128 5.00 -11.32 8.59
N PHE A 129 5.54 -10.76 9.67
CA PHE A 129 5.14 -11.12 11.03
C PHE A 129 3.67 -10.75 11.31
N LEU A 130 3.26 -9.52 10.97
CA LEU A 130 1.87 -9.08 11.11
C LEU A 130 0.93 -9.96 10.28
N ARG A 131 1.27 -10.23 9.02
CA ARG A 131 0.45 -11.08 8.14
C ARG A 131 0.35 -12.51 8.65
N SER A 132 1.42 -13.06 9.21
CA SER A 132 1.43 -14.41 9.80
C SER A 132 0.47 -14.52 10.98
N ARG A 133 0.24 -13.43 11.72
CA ARG A 133 -0.72 -13.38 12.84
C ARG A 133 -2.16 -13.17 12.40
N GLU A 134 -2.39 -12.63 11.21
CA GLU A 134 -3.75 -12.38 10.68
C GLU A 134 -4.38 -13.64 10.06
N ILE A 135 -3.58 -14.45 9.35
CA ILE A 135 -4.05 -15.67 8.65
C ILE A 135 -4.84 -16.65 9.55
N PRO A 136 -4.46 -16.90 10.82
CA PRO A 136 -5.22 -17.80 11.68
C PRO A 136 -6.64 -17.29 12.00
N HIS A 137 -6.84 -15.98 12.11
CA HIS A 137 -8.15 -15.41 12.42
C HIS A 137 -9.12 -15.54 11.24
N GLU A 138 -8.67 -15.28 10.02
CA GLU A 138 -9.49 -15.43 8.80
C GLU A 138 -9.99 -16.89 8.62
N ARG A 139 -9.16 -17.88 8.95
CA ARG A 139 -9.52 -19.29 8.82
C ARG A 139 -10.63 -19.72 9.79
N LEU A 140 -10.70 -19.11 10.97
CA LEU A 140 -11.72 -19.44 11.97
C LEU A 140 -13.10 -18.92 11.56
N ASP A 141 -13.15 -17.77 10.90
CA ASP A 141 -14.40 -17.19 10.40
C ASP A 141 -14.95 -18.01 9.22
N ASP A 142 -14.08 -18.53 8.35
CA ASP A 142 -14.45 -19.42 7.24
C ASP A 142 -15.04 -20.77 7.72
N ASP A 143 -14.53 -21.32 8.82
CA ASP A 143 -15.02 -22.58 9.41
C ASP A 143 -16.37 -22.41 10.14
N ALA A 144 -16.77 -21.17 10.45
CA ALA A 144 -18.00 -20.83 11.18
C ALA A 144 -19.17 -20.41 10.27
N ALA A 145 -18.94 -20.21 8.97
CA ALA A 145 -19.91 -19.79 7.95
C ALA A 145 -20.41 -20.97 7.09
#